data_AF-A0A5C5CE53-F1
#
_entry.id   AF-A0A5C5CE53-F1
#
_cell.length_a   1.000
_cell.length_b   1.000
_cell.length_c   1.000
_cell.angle_alpha   90.00
_cell.angle_beta   90.00
_cell.angle_gamma   90.00
#
_symmetry.space_group_name_H-M   'P 1'
#
loop_
_entity.id
_entity.type
_entity.pdbx_description
1 polymer ?
#
loop_
_entity_poly.entity_id
_entity_poly.type
_entity_poly.pdbx_seq_one_letter_code
_entity_poly.pdbx_strand_id
1 'polypeptide(L)'
;MTRNTKDQKGAAYFTRALRLPEKPRQLVEAGQAYEATRNARALASRELSDMRLSRSNAEAGVTVRSIPSQVQIDDAADNLAELVNQDTETSGTFQSLHRQYVHTANQQLQPVYQEYAAAVLEAVETLDTLLKAGEDFHREALRAGLSPDHPAINGSKGQRGLIDNSLKLARSWCR
;
A
#
# COMPACT_ATOMS: atom_id res chain seq x y z
N MET A 1 36.42 5.59 -15.07
CA MET A 1 35.02 5.09 -15.02
C MET A 1 34.37 5.55 -13.72
N THR A 2 33.85 6.77 -13.70
CA THR A 2 33.09 7.32 -12.57
C THR A 2 31.64 6.85 -12.72
N ARG A 3 31.26 5.80 -11.98
CA ARG A 3 29.86 5.34 -11.93
C ARG A 3 28.99 6.47 -11.38
N ASN A 4 27.90 6.71 -12.08
CA ASN A 4 26.91 7.76 -11.88
C ASN A 4 26.39 7.78 -10.42
N THR A 5 26.93 8.68 -9.60
CA THR A 5 26.53 8.84 -8.19
C THR A 5 25.12 9.44 -8.04
N LYS A 6 24.56 10.04 -9.10
CA LYS A 6 23.18 10.54 -9.11
C LYS A 6 22.15 9.41 -9.21
N ASP A 7 22.41 8.39 -10.04
CA ASP A 7 21.52 7.21 -10.14
C ASP A 7 21.49 6.40 -8.84
N GLN A 8 22.60 6.33 -8.12
CA GLN A 8 22.67 5.66 -6.81
C GLN A 8 21.88 6.41 -5.73
N LYS A 9 21.83 7.74 -5.76
CA LYS A 9 21.02 8.53 -4.82
C LYS A 9 19.53 8.39 -5.11
N GLY A 10 19.12 8.39 -6.38
CA GLY A 10 17.73 8.14 -6.76
C GLY A 10 17.26 6.73 -6.37
N ALA A 11 18.07 5.71 -6.66
CA ALA A 11 17.76 4.33 -6.27
C ALA A 11 17.76 4.14 -4.74
N ALA A 12 18.71 4.73 -4.02
CA ALA A 12 18.74 4.67 -2.55
C ALA A 12 17.58 5.42 -1.91
N TYR A 13 17.14 6.54 -2.51
CA TYR A 13 15.92 7.25 -2.12
C TYR A 13 14.71 6.31 -2.24
N PHE A 14 14.44 5.69 -3.39
CA PHE A 14 13.33 4.74 -3.52
C PHE A 14 13.49 3.51 -2.60
N THR A 15 14.71 3.04 -2.38
CA THR A 15 14.97 1.88 -1.50
C THR A 15 14.72 2.20 -0.02
N ARG A 16 14.95 3.45 0.41
CA ARG A 16 14.71 3.91 1.78
C ARG A 16 13.29 4.48 1.97
N ALA A 17 12.72 5.10 0.93
CA ALA A 17 11.43 5.77 0.94
C ALA A 17 10.23 4.84 0.73
N LEU A 18 10.42 3.73 0.01
CA LEU A 18 9.34 2.77 -0.26
C LEU A 18 9.30 1.61 0.74
N ARG A 19 10.17 1.60 1.75
CA ARG A 19 10.08 0.61 2.83
C ARG A 19 9.08 1.10 3.85
N LEU A 20 7.97 0.38 3.94
CA LEU A 20 7.06 0.53 5.06
C LEU A 20 7.84 0.29 6.36
N PRO A 21 7.54 1.05 7.42
CA PRO A 21 8.06 0.76 8.75
C PRO A 21 7.81 -0.70 9.13
N GLU A 22 8.75 -1.31 9.83
CA GLU A 22 8.59 -2.68 10.27
C GLU A 22 7.36 -2.79 11.17
N LYS A 23 6.54 -3.82 10.91
CA LYS A 23 5.38 -4.09 11.75
C LYS A 23 5.88 -4.51 13.14
N PRO A 24 5.38 -3.87 14.22
CA PRO A 24 5.71 -4.29 15.58
C PRO A 24 5.36 -5.76 15.77
N ARG A 25 6.19 -6.50 16.51
CA ARG A 25 5.96 -7.92 16.81
C ARG A 25 4.57 -8.17 17.39
N GLN A 26 4.13 -7.29 18.29
CA GLN A 26 2.79 -7.35 18.90
C GLN A 26 1.65 -7.27 17.87
N LEU A 27 1.80 -6.46 16.81
CA LEU A 27 0.81 -6.37 15.74
C LEU A 27 0.76 -7.65 14.91
N VAL A 28 1.94 -8.26 14.65
CA VAL A 28 2.03 -9.53 13.91
C VAL A 28 1.38 -10.65 14.72
N GLU A 29 1.71 -10.76 16.01
CA GLU A 29 1.15 -11.75 16.92
C GLU A 29 -0.38 -11.56 17.07
N ALA A 30 -0.86 -10.33 17.24
CA ALA A 30 -2.29 -10.04 17.30
C ALA A 30 -3.01 -10.38 15.98
N GLY A 31 -2.38 -10.16 14.83
CA GLY A 31 -2.93 -10.55 13.53
C GLY A 31 -3.05 -12.06 13.38
N GLN A 32 -2.01 -12.80 13.78
CA GLN A 32 -2.03 -14.27 13.77
C GLN A 32 -3.09 -14.83 14.73
N ALA A 33 -3.22 -14.26 15.93
CA ALA A 33 -4.24 -14.65 16.90
C ALA A 33 -5.65 -14.39 16.34
N TYR A 34 -5.89 -13.22 15.76
CA TYR A 34 -7.18 -12.89 15.14
C TYR A 34 -7.52 -13.84 13.99
N GLU A 35 -6.57 -14.13 13.09
CA GLU A 35 -6.77 -15.08 11.98
C GLU A 35 -7.05 -16.49 12.49
N ALA A 36 -6.33 -16.96 13.50
CA ALA A 36 -6.53 -18.27 14.11
C ALA A 36 -7.94 -18.40 14.71
N THR A 37 -8.37 -17.42 15.52
CA THR A 37 -9.70 -17.43 16.15
C THR A 37 -10.82 -17.34 15.11
N ARG A 38 -10.66 -16.49 14.08
CA ARG A 38 -11.61 -16.39 12.98
C ARG A 38 -11.77 -17.70 12.23
N ASN A 39 -10.66 -18.40 11.96
CA ASN A 39 -10.69 -19.71 11.30
C ASN A 39 -11.32 -20.78 12.19
N ALA A 40 -10.99 -20.80 13.48
CA ALA A 40 -11.60 -21.72 14.45
C ALA A 40 -13.12 -21.51 14.54
N ARG A 41 -13.58 -20.25 14.63
CA ARG A 41 -15.00 -19.90 14.60
C ARG A 41 -15.69 -20.37 13.32
N ALA A 42 -15.05 -20.18 12.16
CA ALA A 42 -15.63 -20.58 10.87
C ALA A 42 -15.77 -22.11 10.77
N LEU A 43 -14.79 -22.87 11.28
CA LEU A 43 -14.85 -24.33 11.35
C LEU A 43 -15.92 -24.80 12.33
N ALA A 44 -15.93 -24.29 13.56
CA ALA A 44 -16.94 -24.64 14.58
C ALA A 44 -18.37 -24.33 14.12
N SER A 45 -18.57 -23.22 13.40
CA SER A 45 -19.88 -22.89 12.82
C SER A 45 -20.32 -23.90 11.76
N ARG A 46 -19.39 -24.39 10.92
CA ARG A 46 -19.69 -25.41 9.92
C ARG A 46 -20.00 -26.74 10.57
N GLU A 47 -19.20 -27.16 11.53
CA GLU A 47 -19.42 -28.39 12.29
C GLU A 47 -20.78 -28.38 13.00
N LEU A 48 -21.16 -27.27 13.64
CA LEU A 48 -22.47 -27.13 14.27
C LEU A 48 -23.61 -27.23 13.24
N SER A 49 -23.47 -26.59 12.08
CA SER A 49 -24.42 -26.71 10.98
C SER A 49 -24.54 -28.15 10.48
N ASP A 50 -23.42 -28.84 10.28
CA ASP A 50 -23.38 -30.22 9.82
C ASP A 50 -24.01 -31.18 10.85
N MET A 51 -23.77 -30.95 12.15
CA MET A 51 -24.41 -31.73 13.22
C MET A 51 -25.92 -31.56 13.24
N ARG A 52 -26.40 -30.30 13.16
CA ARG A 52 -27.84 -30.00 13.10
C ARG A 52 -28.50 -30.60 11.86
N LEU A 53 -27.83 -30.53 10.72
CA LEU A 53 -28.32 -31.11 9.47
C LEU A 53 -28.34 -32.64 9.53
N SER A 54 -27.29 -33.29 10.02
CA SER A 54 -27.23 -34.75 10.17
C SER A 54 -28.37 -35.28 11.04
N ARG A 55 -28.64 -34.59 12.15
CA ARG A 55 -29.75 -34.95 13.03
C ARG A 55 -31.11 -34.72 12.38
N SER A 56 -31.32 -33.56 11.75
CA SER A 56 -32.57 -33.28 11.03
C SER A 56 -32.85 -34.30 9.92
N ASN A 57 -31.81 -34.71 9.19
CA ASN A 57 -31.90 -35.76 8.18
C ASN A 57 -32.29 -37.12 8.80
N ALA A 58 -31.71 -37.47 9.95
CA ALA A 58 -32.07 -38.69 10.66
C ALA A 58 -33.53 -38.68 11.14
N GLU A 59 -34.00 -37.54 11.66
CA GLU A 59 -35.40 -37.34 12.07
C GLU A 59 -36.37 -37.43 10.87
N ALA A 60 -35.92 -37.04 9.68
CA ALA A 60 -36.65 -37.20 8.42
C ALA A 60 -36.54 -38.60 7.79
N GLY A 61 -35.86 -39.56 8.45
CA GLY A 61 -35.71 -40.93 7.97
C GLY A 61 -34.63 -41.13 6.90
N VAL A 62 -33.77 -40.13 6.64
CA VAL A 62 -32.63 -40.25 5.74
C VAL A 62 -31.50 -41.00 6.44
N THR A 63 -30.89 -41.97 5.76
CA THR A 63 -29.73 -42.69 6.31
C THR A 63 -28.52 -41.76 6.45
N VAL A 64 -28.02 -41.61 7.68
CA VAL A 64 -26.83 -40.83 8.01
C VAL A 64 -25.76 -41.71 8.65
N ARG A 65 -24.48 -41.29 8.54
CA ARG A 65 -23.35 -42.04 9.12
C ARG A 65 -23.36 -42.06 10.66
N SER A 66 -23.78 -40.96 11.27
CA SER A 66 -23.84 -40.81 12.73
C SER A 66 -24.86 -39.73 13.09
N ILE A 67 -25.63 -40.00 14.13
CA ILE A 67 -26.62 -39.05 14.66
C ILE A 67 -26.01 -38.40 15.90
N PRO A 68 -25.65 -37.10 15.86
CA PRO A 68 -25.16 -36.40 17.04
C PRO A 68 -26.28 -36.25 18.08
N SER A 69 -25.93 -36.41 19.35
CA SER A 69 -26.86 -36.24 20.47
C SER A 69 -27.20 -34.75 20.69
N GLN A 70 -28.26 -34.45 21.44
CA GLN A 70 -28.62 -33.07 21.77
C GLN A 70 -27.51 -32.39 22.58
N VAL A 71 -26.95 -33.12 23.55
CA VAL A 71 -25.86 -32.65 24.39
C VAL A 71 -24.65 -32.24 23.52
N GLN A 72 -24.28 -33.04 22.52
CA GLN A 72 -23.18 -32.70 21.61
C GLN A 72 -23.44 -31.43 20.78
N ILE A 73 -24.69 -31.20 20.37
CA ILE A 73 -25.09 -30.00 19.63
C ILE A 73 -25.07 -28.77 20.53
N ASP A 74 -25.51 -28.91 21.78
CA ASP A 74 -25.53 -27.82 22.76
C ASP A 74 -24.10 -27.44 23.16
N ASP A 75 -23.25 -28.42 23.48
CA ASP A 75 -21.83 -28.20 23.78
C ASP A 75 -21.10 -27.49 22.61
N ALA A 76 -21.40 -27.88 21.36
CA ALA A 76 -20.83 -27.24 20.18
C ALA A 76 -21.35 -25.81 19.96
N ALA A 77 -22.60 -25.54 20.34
CA ALA A 77 -23.15 -24.19 20.30
C ALA A 77 -22.51 -23.28 21.36
N ASP A 78 -22.27 -23.80 22.56
CA ASP A 78 -21.58 -23.06 23.64
C ASP A 78 -20.11 -22.77 23.26
N ASN A 79 -19.40 -23.76 22.72
CA ASN A 79 -18.04 -23.58 22.20
C ASN A 79 -18.00 -22.52 21.09
N LEU A 80 -18.98 -22.52 20.18
CA LEU A 80 -19.07 -21.49 19.14
C LEU A 80 -19.33 -20.10 19.73
N ALA A 81 -20.16 -19.98 20.76
CA ALA A 81 -20.40 -18.72 21.45
C ALA A 81 -19.14 -18.18 22.12
N GLU A 82 -18.34 -19.04 22.75
CA GLU A 82 -17.04 -18.66 23.31
C GLU A 82 -16.07 -18.17 22.22
N LEU A 83 -15.97 -18.88 21.10
CA LEU A 83 -15.15 -18.46 19.96
C LEU A 83 -15.59 -17.13 19.35
N VAL A 84 -16.90 -16.82 19.35
CA VAL A 84 -17.41 -15.51 18.92
C VAL A 84 -16.94 -14.38 19.84
N ASN A 85 -16.92 -14.63 21.16
CA ASN A 85 -16.42 -13.65 22.13
C ASN A 85 -14.91 -13.44 21.94
N GLN A 86 -14.13 -14.52 21.82
CA GLN A 86 -12.69 -14.46 21.57
C GLN A 86 -12.36 -13.77 20.23
N ASP A 87 -13.13 -14.01 19.16
CA ASP A 87 -12.98 -13.33 17.86
C ASP A 87 -13.20 -11.83 17.99
N THR A 88 -14.19 -11.42 18.79
CA THR A 88 -14.48 -10.00 19.06
C THR A 88 -13.32 -9.33 19.80
N GLU A 89 -12.79 -9.97 20.84
CA GLU A 89 -11.66 -9.45 21.62
C GLU A 89 -10.38 -9.36 20.80
N THR A 90 -10.02 -10.44 20.10
CA THR A 90 -8.80 -10.50 19.26
C THR A 90 -8.88 -9.52 18.09
N SER A 91 -10.04 -9.37 17.46
CA SER A 91 -10.29 -8.37 16.43
C SER A 91 -10.13 -6.94 16.97
N GLY A 92 -10.67 -6.65 18.16
CA GLY A 92 -10.53 -5.36 18.82
C GLY A 92 -9.07 -4.99 19.09
N THR A 93 -8.30 -5.92 19.66
CA THR A 93 -6.86 -5.74 19.90
C THR A 93 -6.08 -5.53 18.61
N PHE A 94 -6.32 -6.37 17.59
CA PHE A 94 -5.67 -6.24 16.28
C PHE A 94 -5.97 -4.89 15.63
N GLN A 95 -7.25 -4.48 15.58
CA GLN A 95 -7.65 -3.21 14.96
C GLN A 95 -7.09 -1.99 15.69
N SER A 96 -6.96 -2.07 17.03
CA SER A 96 -6.34 -1.02 17.83
C SER A 96 -4.85 -0.87 17.48
N LEU A 97 -4.09 -1.97 17.52
CA LEU A 97 -2.67 -1.99 17.18
C LEU A 97 -2.43 -1.60 15.72
N HIS A 98 -3.30 -2.04 14.80
CA HIS A 98 -3.19 -1.72 13.39
C HIS A 98 -3.38 -0.22 13.14
N ARG A 99 -4.36 0.42 13.80
CA ARG A 99 -4.57 1.87 13.72
C ARG A 99 -3.37 2.64 14.24
N GLN A 100 -2.78 2.21 15.36
CA GLN A 100 -1.57 2.81 15.90
C GLN A 100 -0.40 2.69 14.92
N TYR A 101 -0.17 1.50 14.37
CA TYR A 101 0.87 1.27 13.36
C TYR A 101 0.68 2.17 12.13
N VAL A 102 -0.54 2.26 11.58
CA VAL A 102 -0.82 3.11 10.42
C VAL A 102 -0.54 4.58 10.73
N HIS A 103 -0.95 5.05 11.91
CA HIS A 103 -0.70 6.42 12.34
C HIS A 103 0.81 6.72 12.44
N THR A 104 1.56 5.86 13.14
CA THR A 104 3.01 6.00 13.28
C THR A 104 3.71 5.89 11.92
N ALA A 105 3.28 4.97 11.07
CA ALA A 105 3.88 4.79 9.75
C ALA A 105 3.69 6.02 8.87
N ASN A 106 2.50 6.61 8.87
CA ASN A 106 2.24 7.86 8.14
C ASN A 106 3.11 9.01 8.66
N GLN A 107 3.28 9.13 9.98
CA GLN A 107 4.17 10.15 10.56
C GLN A 107 5.62 9.96 10.14
N GLN A 108 6.12 8.73 10.10
CA GLN A 108 7.49 8.43 9.69
C GLN A 108 7.72 8.63 8.18
N LEU A 109 6.69 8.39 7.36
CA LEU A 109 6.77 8.56 5.91
C LEU A 109 6.56 10.03 5.48
N GLN A 110 5.94 10.87 6.31
CA GLN A 110 5.70 12.28 6.00
C GLN A 110 6.97 13.06 5.58
N PRO A 111 8.09 13.04 6.34
CA PRO A 111 9.30 13.75 5.92
C PRO A 111 9.89 13.18 4.63
N VAL A 112 9.78 11.87 4.43
CA VAL A 112 10.24 11.20 3.22
C VAL A 112 9.45 11.68 1.99
N TYR A 113 8.12 11.78 2.09
CA TYR A 113 7.27 12.32 1.02
C TYR A 113 7.58 13.78 0.71
N GLN A 114 7.92 14.58 1.72
CA GLN A 114 8.34 15.97 1.52
C GLN A 114 9.69 16.07 0.81
N GLU A 115 10.68 15.27 1.23
CA GLU A 115 11.98 15.17 0.56
C GLU A 115 11.82 14.73 -0.91
N TYR A 116 10.89 13.79 -1.18
CA TYR A 116 10.55 13.39 -2.54
C TYR A 116 10.09 14.56 -3.39
N ALA A 117 9.08 15.28 -2.88
CA ALA A 117 8.40 16.32 -3.63
C ALA A 117 9.39 17.44 -3.95
N ALA A 118 10.24 17.80 -2.97
CA ALA A 118 11.30 18.77 -3.15
C ALA A 118 12.33 18.33 -4.22
N ALA A 119 12.79 17.08 -4.17
CA ALA A 119 13.74 16.56 -5.17
C ALA A 119 13.15 16.53 -6.59
N VAL A 120 11.87 16.16 -6.73
CA VAL A 120 11.17 16.21 -8.01
C VAL A 120 11.03 17.65 -8.50
N LEU A 121 10.67 18.59 -7.62
CA LEU A 121 10.56 20.01 -7.97
C LEU A 121 11.91 20.56 -8.46
N GLU A 122 13.00 20.31 -7.74
CA GLU A 122 14.35 20.73 -8.13
C GLU A 122 14.75 20.18 -9.51
N ALA A 123 14.45 18.91 -9.78
CA ALA A 123 14.74 18.28 -11.07
C ALA A 123 13.94 18.93 -12.21
N VAL A 124 12.66 19.22 -12.00
CA VAL A 124 11.81 19.86 -13.00
C VAL A 124 12.22 21.33 -13.23
N GLU A 125 12.59 22.08 -12.18
CA GLU A 125 13.09 23.45 -12.31
C GLU A 125 14.45 23.52 -13.03
N THR A 126 15.31 22.52 -12.78
CA THR A 126 16.56 22.36 -13.54
C THR A 126 16.28 22.12 -15.02
N LEU A 127 15.31 21.26 -15.34
CA LEU A 127 14.93 20.97 -16.72
C LEU A 127 14.33 22.20 -17.42
N ASP A 128 13.48 22.98 -16.75
CA ASP A 128 12.95 24.25 -17.27
C ASP A 128 14.08 25.24 -17.61
N THR A 129 15.08 25.35 -16.72
CA THR A 129 16.25 26.22 -16.93
C THR A 129 17.06 25.78 -18.14
N LEU A 130 17.32 24.48 -18.29
CA LEU A 130 18.07 23.94 -19.44
C LEU A 130 17.33 24.13 -20.77
N LEU A 131 16.00 23.97 -20.78
CA LEU A 131 15.21 24.18 -21.99
C LEU A 131 15.18 25.65 -22.40
N LYS A 132 15.07 26.58 -21.44
CA LYS A 132 15.19 28.03 -21.72
C LYS A 132 16.55 28.38 -22.31
N ALA A 133 17.64 27.86 -21.73
CA ALA A 133 18.98 28.06 -22.26
C ALA A 133 19.13 27.52 -23.71
N GLY A 134 18.55 26.34 -23.99
CA GLY A 134 18.52 25.78 -25.35
C GLY A 134 17.75 26.64 -26.35
N GLU A 135 16.60 27.20 -25.93
CA GLU A 135 15.81 28.13 -26.76
C GLU A 135 16.54 29.44 -27.06
N ASP A 136 17.21 30.01 -26.07
CA ASP A 136 17.98 31.24 -26.25
C ASP A 136 19.18 31.00 -27.17
N PHE A 137 19.89 29.89 -27.00
CA PHE A 137 20.94 29.46 -27.93
C PHE A 137 20.41 29.27 -29.36
N HIS A 138 19.27 28.59 -29.52
CA HIS A 138 18.64 28.42 -30.84
C HIS A 138 18.37 29.77 -31.51
N ARG A 139 17.82 30.72 -30.74
CA ARG A 139 17.51 32.07 -31.22
C ARG A 139 18.77 32.84 -31.63
N GLU A 140 19.85 32.72 -30.87
CA GLU A 140 21.15 33.33 -31.20
C GLU A 140 21.78 32.73 -32.44
N ALA A 141 21.77 31.40 -32.57
CA ALA A 141 22.30 30.70 -33.74
C ALA A 141 21.56 31.13 -35.02
N LEU A 142 20.23 31.21 -34.98
CA LEU A 142 19.44 31.71 -36.11
C LEU A 142 19.79 33.16 -36.48
N ARG A 143 20.03 34.04 -35.49
CA ARG A 143 20.48 35.44 -35.74
C ARG A 143 21.86 35.49 -36.39
N ALA A 144 22.72 34.51 -36.10
CA ALA A 144 24.04 34.36 -36.72
C ALA A 144 24.00 33.66 -38.09
N GLY A 145 22.81 33.28 -38.59
CA GLY A 145 22.65 32.57 -39.87
C GLY A 145 22.98 31.06 -39.79
N LEU A 146 23.09 30.51 -38.58
CA LEU A 146 23.32 29.09 -38.33
C LEU A 146 21.99 28.37 -38.12
N SER A 147 21.89 27.11 -38.57
CA SER A 147 20.74 26.24 -38.32
C SER A 147 21.12 25.10 -37.36
N PRO A 148 20.88 25.25 -36.05
CA PRO A 148 21.16 24.18 -35.10
C PRO A 148 20.07 23.09 -35.18
N ASP A 149 20.29 22.05 -35.98
CA ASP A 149 19.35 20.93 -36.15
C ASP A 149 19.53 19.82 -35.10
N HIS A 150 19.34 20.17 -33.83
CA HIS A 150 19.38 19.20 -32.73
C HIS A 150 18.03 19.11 -32.00
N PRO A 151 17.44 17.91 -31.81
CA PRO A 151 16.14 17.74 -31.16
C PRO A 151 16.05 18.33 -29.75
N ALA A 152 17.14 18.32 -28.98
CA ALA A 152 17.21 18.93 -27.65
C ALA A 152 17.14 20.47 -27.65
N ILE A 153 17.32 21.10 -28.81
CA ILE A 153 17.33 22.55 -29.02
C ILE A 153 16.03 22.97 -29.74
N ASN A 154 15.67 22.26 -30.81
CA ASN A 154 14.50 22.55 -31.66
C ASN A 154 13.17 22.01 -31.11
N GLY A 155 13.21 20.98 -30.25
CA GLY A 155 12.02 20.36 -29.64
C GLY A 155 11.41 21.15 -28.47
N SER A 156 12.06 22.24 -28.05
CA SER A 156 11.76 23.02 -26.83
C SER A 156 10.35 23.61 -26.79
N LYS A 157 9.80 24.11 -27.92
CA LYS A 157 8.44 24.69 -27.96
C LYS A 157 7.33 23.68 -27.64
N GLY A 158 7.44 22.44 -28.14
CA GLY A 158 6.48 21.38 -27.84
C GLY A 158 6.66 20.80 -26.43
N GLN A 159 7.90 20.83 -25.93
CA GLN A 159 8.26 20.33 -24.61
C GLN A 159 7.88 21.30 -23.48
N ARG A 160 7.83 22.62 -23.72
CA ARG A 160 7.42 23.62 -22.70
C ARG A 160 6.07 23.31 -22.05
N GLY A 161 5.06 22.93 -22.84
CA GLY A 161 3.74 22.61 -22.30
C GLY A 161 3.75 21.43 -21.32
N LEU A 162 4.65 20.47 -21.52
CA LEU A 162 4.85 19.34 -20.62
C LEU A 162 5.57 19.78 -19.33
N ILE A 163 6.54 20.69 -19.44
CA ILE A 163 7.27 21.25 -18.31
C ILE A 163 6.38 22.12 -17.43
N ASP A 164 5.55 22.99 -18.02
CA ASP A 164 4.63 23.84 -17.26
C ASP A 164 3.65 23.01 -16.42
N ASN A 165 3.11 21.93 -16.98
CA ASN A 165 2.25 21.00 -16.25
C ASN A 165 3.02 20.24 -15.17
N SER A 166 4.26 19.82 -15.45
CA SER A 166 5.12 19.14 -14.48
C SER A 166 5.50 20.06 -13.32
N LEU A 167 5.81 21.34 -13.57
CA LEU A 167 6.10 22.34 -12.54
C LEU A 167 4.88 22.61 -11.66
N LYS A 168 3.69 22.76 -12.26
CA LYS A 168 2.44 22.93 -11.51
C LYS A 168 2.19 21.75 -10.58
N LEU A 169 2.36 20.52 -11.10
CA LEU A 169 2.19 19.30 -10.33
C LEU A 169 3.22 19.20 -9.20
N ALA A 170 4.51 19.36 -9.48
CA ALA A 170 5.57 19.26 -8.48
C ALA A 170 5.42 20.31 -7.36
N ARG A 171 5.05 21.55 -7.71
CA ARG A 171 4.74 22.61 -6.72
C ARG A 171 3.53 22.26 -5.85
N SER A 172 2.53 21.58 -6.42
CA SER A 172 1.35 21.15 -5.64
C SER A 172 1.70 20.11 -4.58
N TRP A 173 2.71 19.27 -4.83
CA TRP A 173 3.18 18.25 -3.88
C TRP A 173 4.03 18.81 -2.74
N CYS A 174 4.59 20.01 -2.92
CA CYS A 174 5.43 20.68 -1.92
C CYS A 174 4.66 21.66 -1.02
N ARG A 175 3.34 21.82 -1.21
CA ARG A 175 2.47 22.67 -0.37
C ARG A 175 1.96 21.88 0.83
#